data_AF-A0A895A9R0-F1
#
_entry.id   AF-A0A895A9R0-F1
#
_cell.length_a   1.000
_cell.length_b   1.000
_cell.length_c   1.000
_cell.angle_alpha   90.00
_cell.angle_beta   90.00
_cell.angle_gamma   90.00
#
_symmetry.space_group_name_H-M   'P 1'
#
loop_
_entity.id
_entity.type
_entity.pdbx_description
1 polymer ?
#
loop_
_entity_poly.entity_id
_entity_poly.type
_entity_poly.pdbx_seq_one_letter_code
_entity_poly.pdbx_strand_id
1 'polypeptide(L)' 'MPSESRSLLARSLPVVGVAYLVFLAMQPPPGRWVGLACLAVVAPFAAGWALGRFAGVGPWSQRGE' A
#
# COMPACT_ATOMS: atom_id res chain seq x y z
N MET A 1 8.00 -22.19 -13.83
CA MET A 1 7.87 -22.00 -12.37
C MET A 1 6.83 -20.92 -12.07
N PRO A 2 5.55 -21.27 -11.81
CA PRO A 2 4.48 -20.30 -11.53
C PRO A 2 4.62 -19.56 -10.18
N SER A 3 5.56 -19.98 -9.33
CA SER A 3 5.82 -19.43 -7.99
C SER A 3 6.38 -18.00 -8.02
N GLU A 4 7.25 -17.71 -8.98
CA GLU A 4 7.93 -16.42 -9.09
C GLU A 4 6.95 -15.33 -9.55
N SER A 5 6.12 -15.63 -10.55
CA SER A 5 5.04 -14.75 -11.00
C SER A 5 4.03 -14.47 -9.89
N ARG A 6 3.65 -15.49 -9.09
CA ARG A 6 2.79 -15.30 -7.91
C ARG A 6 3.43 -14.40 -6.86
N SER A 7 4.74 -14.52 -6.64
CA SER A 7 5.48 -13.71 -5.66
C SER A 7 5.60 -12.25 -6.12
N LEU A 8 5.89 -12.02 -7.40
CA LEU A 8 5.89 -10.68 -8.00
C LEU A 8 4.49 -10.06 -7.97
N LEU A 9 3.45 -10.82 -8.28
CA LEU A 9 2.06 -10.37 -8.21
C LEU A 9 1.69 -10.01 -6.76
N ALA A 10 1.98 -10.89 -5.80
CA ALA A 10 1.78 -10.64 -4.37
C ALA A 10 2.54 -9.40 -3.87
N ARG A 11 3.73 -9.12 -4.42
CA ARG A 11 4.52 -7.94 -4.10
C ARG A 11 3.96 -6.66 -4.72
N SER A 12 3.26 -6.76 -5.84
CA SER A 12 2.60 -5.64 -6.52
C SER A 12 1.18 -5.34 -5.98
N LEU A 13 0.52 -6.33 -5.36
CA LEU A 13 -0.82 -6.19 -4.78
C LEU A 13 -1.01 -4.95 -3.88
N PRO A 14 -0.06 -4.59 -2.99
CA PRO A 14 -0.18 -3.40 -2.15
C PRO A 14 -0.25 -2.12 -2.98
N VAL A 15 0.57 -2.03 -4.03
CA VAL A 15 0.63 -0.87 -4.92
C VAL A 15 -0.66 -0.74 -5.72
N VAL A 16 -1.15 -1.85 -6.27
CA VAL A 16 -2.42 -1.90 -7.01
C VAL A 16 -3.60 -1.57 -6.10
N GLY A 17 -3.59 -2.06 -4.85
CA GLY A 17 -4.61 -1.76 -3.85
C GLY A 17 -4.68 -0.27 -3.51
N VAL A 18 -3.54 0.38 -3.24
CA VAL A 18 -3.50 1.82 -2.98
C VAL A 18 -4.00 2.62 -4.19
N ALA A 19 -3.56 2.27 -5.41
CA ALA A 19 -4.01 2.93 -6.62
C ALA A 19 -5.54 2.82 -6.82
N TYR A 20 -6.11 1.65 -6.51
CA TYR A 20 -7.55 1.43 -6.57
C TYR A 20 -8.33 2.23 -5.52
N LEU A 21 -7.82 2.36 -4.31
CA LEU A 21 -8.44 3.17 -3.26
C LEU A 21 -8.42 4.67 -3.60
N VAL A 22 -7.33 5.16 -4.20
CA VAL A 22 -7.24 6.53 -4.74
C VAL A 22 -8.28 6.73 -5.85
N PHE A 23 -8.41 5.77 -6.76
CA PHE A 23 -9.43 5.81 -7.80
C PHE A 23 -10.85 5.87 -7.21
N LEU A 24 -11.17 5.02 -6.22
CA LEU A 24 -12.46 5.05 -5.53
C LEU A 24 -12.70 6.39 -4.81
N ALA A 25 -11.68 7.00 -4.23
CA ALA A 25 -11.78 8.31 -3.58
C ALA A 25 -12.09 9.47 -4.55
N MET A 26 -11.90 9.28 -5.87
CA MET A 26 -12.27 10.25 -6.90
C MET A 26 -13.67 10.01 -7.50
N GLN A 27 -14.28 8.86 -7.23
CA GLN A 27 -15.61 8.51 -7.76
C GLN A 27 -16.74 9.27 -7.02
N PRO A 28 -17.93 9.43 -7.63
CA PRO A 28 -19.10 9.94 -6.95
C PRO A 28 -19.51 9.03 -5.76
N PRO A 29 -20.19 9.58 -4.74
CA PRO A 29 -20.66 8.78 -3.59
C PRO A 29 -21.59 7.64 -4.04
N PRO A 30 -21.55 6.44 -3.43
CA PRO A 30 -20.94 6.09 -2.13
C PRO A 30 -19.48 5.58 -2.19
N GLY A 31 -18.95 5.25 -3.37
CA GLY A 31 -17.60 4.69 -3.53
C GLY A 31 -16.50 5.60 -2.98
N ARG A 32 -16.71 6.93 -3.06
CA ARG A 32 -15.85 7.96 -2.48
C ARG A 32 -15.54 7.74 -1.00
N TRP A 33 -16.55 7.39 -0.22
CA TRP A 33 -16.43 7.27 1.23
C TRP A 33 -15.66 6.02 1.64
N VAL A 34 -15.88 4.92 0.93
CA VAL A 34 -15.11 3.68 1.12
C VAL A 34 -13.65 3.90 0.74
N GLY A 35 -13.40 4.57 -0.39
CA GLY A 35 -12.06 4.96 -0.83
C GLY A 35 -11.35 5.81 0.24
N LEU A 36 -11.98 6.90 0.71
CA LEU A 36 -11.42 7.79 1.73
C LEU A 36 -11.19 7.10 3.07
N ALA A 37 -12.15 6.31 3.56
CA ALA A 37 -12.02 5.61 4.84
C ALA A 37 -10.88 4.59 4.80
N CYS A 38 -10.77 3.83 3.71
CA CYS A 38 -9.69 2.87 3.56
C CYS A 38 -8.34 3.57 3.35
N LEU A 39 -8.30 4.67 2.58
CA LEU A 39 -7.08 5.47 2.41
C LEU A 39 -6.60 6.04 3.74
N ALA A 40 -7.51 6.51 4.61
CA ALA A 40 -7.15 7.04 5.93
C ALA A 40 -6.50 5.98 6.85
N VAL A 41 -6.87 4.70 6.71
CA VAL A 41 -6.26 3.60 7.46
C VAL A 41 -4.95 3.14 6.84
N VAL A 42 -4.89 3.02 5.50
CA VAL A 42 -3.73 2.48 4.79
C VAL A 42 -2.61 3.51 4.62
N ALA A 43 -2.94 4.80 4.45
CA ALA A 43 -1.96 5.87 4.26
C ALA A 43 -0.90 5.98 5.37
N PRO A 44 -1.24 5.97 6.67
CA PRO A 44 -0.21 6.02 7.73
C PRO A 44 0.67 4.77 7.71
N PHE A 45 0.12 3.62 7.37
CA PHE A 45 0.89 2.37 7.24
C PHE A 45 1.84 2.41 6.04
N ALA A 46 1.37 2.91 4.89
CA ALA A 46 2.18 3.12 3.69
C ALA A 46 3.28 4.17 3.94
N ALA A 47 2.98 5.23 4.69
CA ALA A 47 3.96 6.24 5.09
C ALA A 47 5.03 5.66 6.01
N GLY A 48 4.64 4.86 7.02
CA GLY A 48 5.57 4.15 7.90
C GLY A 48 6.45 3.14 7.17
N TRP A 49 5.89 2.42 6.19
CA TRP A 49 6.64 1.53 5.30
C TRP A 49 7.64 2.31 4.44
N ALA A 50 7.22 3.42 3.82
CA ALA A 50 8.08 4.26 3.00
C ALA A 50 9.22 4.87 3.82
N LEU A 51 8.94 5.35 5.04
CA LEU A 51 9.98 5.80 5.97
C LEU A 51 10.97 4.68 6.32
N GLY A 52 10.49 3.46 6.56
CA GLY A 52 11.37 2.30 6.79
C GLY A 52 12.22 1.93 5.59
N ARG A 53 11.64 2.00 4.38
CA ARG A 53 12.31 1.67 3.11
C ARG A 53 13.38 2.69 2.71
N PHE A 54 13.08 3.99 2.81
CA PHE A 54 13.93 5.07 2.30
C PHE A 54 14.75 5.78 3.37
N ALA A 55 14.21 5.96 4.58
CA ALA A 55 14.89 6.63 5.69
C ALA A 55 15.47 5.65 6.72
N GLY A 56 15.21 4.34 6.59
CA GLY A 56 15.68 3.32 7.54
C GLY A 56 15.04 3.43 8.93
N VAL A 57 13.92 4.17 9.04
CA VAL A 57 13.25 4.46 10.31
C VAL A 57 12.11 3.46 10.55
N GLY A 58 12.12 2.80 11.72
CA GLY A 58 11.04 1.91 12.18
C GLY A 58 11.23 0.43 11.80
N PRO A 59 10.27 -0.44 12.20
CA PRO A 59 10.42 -1.90 12.17
C PRO A 59 10.47 -2.51 10.76
N TRP A 60 10.23 -1.71 9.73
CA TRP A 60 10.26 -2.11 8.31
C TRP A 60 11.60 -1.79 7.64
N SER A 61 12.52 -1.18 8.37
CA SER A 61 13.90 -0.97 7.97
C SER A 61 14.56 -2.32 7.75
N GLN A 62 15.05 -2.61 6.53
CA GLN A 62 15.86 -3.80 6.25
C GLN A 62 17.26 -3.70 6.88
N ARG A 63 17.39 -3.14 8.08
CA ARG A 63 18.61 -3.25 8.87
C ARG A 63 18.53 -4.57 9.65
N GLY A 64 18.70 -5.65 8.89
CA GLY A 64 19.13 -6.93 9.44
C GLY A 64 20.63 -7.02 9.25
N GLU A 65 21.39 -6.32 10.10
CA GLU A 65 22.80 -6.57 10.47
C GLU A 65 23.02 -5.99 11.88
#